data_AF-A0ABD0VEA2-F1
#
_entry.id   AF-A0ABD0VEA2-F1
#
_cell.length_a   1.000
_cell.length_b   1.000
_cell.length_c   1.000
_cell.angle_alpha   90.00
_cell.angle_beta   90.00
_cell.angle_gamma   90.00
#
_symmetry.space_group_name_H-M   'P 1'
#
loop_
_entity.id
_entity.type
_entity.pdbx_description
1 polymer ?
#
loop_
_entity_poly.entity_id
_entity_poly.type
_entity_poly.pdbx_seq_one_letter_code
_entity_poly.pdbx_strand_id
1 'polypeptide(L)'
;MEEEDDKKKVVKKADPPAEEEDSDSDDCYEIDPIDFTTKLKFSSADDDCVAIVAQKGHVALRDFPHPRHLCGNFPFSRTTHETYCSKCFCYVCEVAAPCSEWWGKNGHCNVSQKELEGESLVIC
;
A
#
# COMPACT_ATOMS: atom_id res chain seq x y z
N MET A 1 33.25 37.89 -28.58
CA MET A 1 33.12 38.54 -27.28
C MET A 1 31.98 37.83 -26.59
N GLU A 2 32.35 36.76 -25.90
CA GLU A 2 31.49 35.98 -25.01
C GLU A 2 31.15 36.86 -23.82
N GLU A 3 29.91 36.82 -23.32
CA GLU A 3 29.62 36.90 -21.88
C GLU A 3 28.33 36.07 -21.62
N GLU A 4 28.53 34.94 -20.93
CA GLU A 4 27.49 34.15 -20.26
C GLU A 4 27.16 34.84 -18.92
N ASP A 5 25.89 34.89 -18.52
CA ASP A 5 25.51 35.22 -17.13
C ASP A 5 24.70 34.08 -16.51
N ASP A 6 25.41 33.41 -15.60
CA ASP A 6 25.07 32.22 -14.85
C ASP A 6 24.07 32.58 -13.73
N LYS A 7 22.78 32.28 -13.94
CA LYS A 7 21.76 32.47 -12.88
C LYS A 7 21.86 31.36 -11.85
N LYS A 8 22.76 31.59 -10.89
CA LYS A 8 22.93 30.94 -9.58
C LYS A 8 21.59 30.52 -8.96
N LYS A 9 21.26 29.22 -9.05
CA LYS A 9 20.21 28.60 -8.22
C LYS A 9 20.65 28.65 -6.76
N VAL A 10 20.01 29.50 -5.98
CA VAL A 10 20.13 29.50 -4.51
C VAL A 10 19.40 28.27 -3.99
N VAL A 11 20.13 27.18 -3.81
CA VAL A 11 19.68 26.02 -3.05
C VAL A 11 19.71 26.42 -1.58
N LYS A 12 18.54 26.72 -1.00
CA LYS A 12 18.42 26.82 0.45
C LYS A 12 18.45 25.39 0.99
N LYS A 13 19.58 25.00 1.57
CA LYS A 13 19.65 23.83 2.43
C LYS A 13 18.87 24.18 3.70
N ALA A 14 17.97 23.30 4.13
CA ALA A 14 17.42 23.36 5.48
C ALA A 14 18.49 22.76 6.40
N ASP A 15 19.02 23.57 7.31
CA ASP A 15 19.85 23.07 8.41
C ASP A 15 18.91 22.42 9.44
N PRO A 16 19.12 21.13 9.80
CA PRO A 16 18.42 20.52 10.92
C PRO A 16 18.94 21.09 12.24
N PRO A 17 18.10 21.20 13.29
CA PRO A 17 18.58 21.52 14.63
C PRO A 17 19.55 20.42 15.08
N ALA A 18 20.77 20.84 15.40
CA ALA A 18 21.80 19.99 15.97
C ALA A 18 21.53 19.84 17.47
N GLU A 19 21.15 18.64 17.87
CA GLU A 19 21.42 18.12 19.20
C GLU A 19 21.75 16.63 19.06
N GLU A 20 23.00 16.31 19.33
CA GLU A 20 23.56 14.98 19.20
C GLU A 20 23.33 14.21 20.49
N GLU A 21 22.54 13.14 20.40
CA GLU A 21 22.70 11.94 21.23
C GLU A 21 22.69 10.74 20.27
N ASP A 22 23.83 10.05 20.20
CA ASP A 22 24.11 8.87 19.38
C ASP A 22 23.08 7.76 19.69
N SER A 23 22.06 7.63 18.85
CA SER A 23 21.21 6.45 18.78
C SER A 23 21.03 6.10 17.30
N ASP A 24 21.90 5.21 16.82
CA ASP A 24 21.86 4.58 15.51
C ASP A 24 20.66 3.62 15.41
N SER A 25 19.45 4.15 15.64
CA SER A 25 18.20 3.43 15.44
C SER A 25 17.76 3.71 14.02
N ASP A 26 18.11 2.81 13.10
CA ASP A 26 17.59 2.74 11.74
C ASP A 26 16.05 2.87 11.78
N ASP A 27 15.55 4.10 11.57
CA ASP A 27 14.13 4.46 11.61
C ASP A 27 13.45 3.94 10.32
N CYS A 28 13.47 2.62 10.15
CA CYS A 28 12.79 1.93 9.07
C CYS A 28 11.29 1.85 9.41
N TYR A 29 10.50 2.73 8.80
CA TYR A 29 9.05 2.70 8.94
C TYR A 29 8.43 1.62 8.03
N GLU A 30 7.71 0.68 8.63
CA GLU A 30 6.88 -0.27 7.88
C GLU A 30 5.64 0.46 7.35
N ILE A 31 5.64 0.72 6.05
CA ILE A 31 4.51 1.35 5.37
C ILE A 31 3.67 0.25 4.70
N ASP A 32 2.42 0.10 5.13
CA ASP A 32 1.46 -0.76 4.44
C ASP A 32 1.19 -0.18 3.03
N PRO A 33 1.39 -0.95 1.95
CA PRO A 33 1.24 -0.44 0.58
C PRO A 33 -0.17 0.08 0.28
N ILE A 34 -1.19 -0.46 0.95
CA ILE A 34 -2.57 -0.05 0.83
C ILE A 34 -2.77 1.26 1.60
N ASP A 35 -2.23 1.36 2.81
CA ASP A 35 -2.29 2.56 3.64
C ASP A 35 -1.62 3.78 2.99
N PHE A 36 -0.48 3.56 2.31
CA PHE A 36 0.18 4.61 1.53
C PHE A 36 -0.76 5.22 0.49
N THR A 37 -1.59 4.42 -0.17
CA THR A 37 -2.53 4.93 -1.18
C THR A 37 -3.78 5.57 -0.59
N THR A 38 -4.16 5.24 0.65
CA THR A 38 -5.37 5.77 1.28
C THR A 38 -5.12 7.06 2.07
N LYS A 39 -3.93 7.22 2.67
CA LYS A 39 -3.55 8.41 3.46
C LYS A 39 -3.19 9.65 2.64
N LEU A 40 -3.00 9.53 1.32
CA LEU A 40 -2.73 10.66 0.42
C LEU A 40 -4.01 11.46 0.09
N LYS A 41 -4.85 11.74 1.09
CA LYS A 41 -5.99 12.64 0.92
C LYS A 41 -5.51 14.08 1.14
N PHE A 42 -5.14 14.75 0.06
CA PHE A 42 -4.76 16.17 0.08
C PHE A 42 -5.98 17.03 0.38
N SER A 43 -5.95 17.76 1.50
CA SER A 43 -6.82 18.91 1.71
C SER A 43 -6.33 20.04 0.82
N SER A 44 -7.07 20.35 -0.26
CA SER A 44 -6.71 21.42 -1.20
C SER A 44 -7.00 22.81 -0.61
N ALA A 45 -6.16 23.25 0.33
CA ALA A 45 -6.27 24.59 0.91
C ALA A 45 -5.02 25.46 0.71
N ASP A 46 -3.87 24.87 0.35
CA ASP A 46 -2.59 25.58 0.28
C ASP A 46 -1.89 25.38 -1.07
N ASP A 47 -1.29 26.45 -1.60
CA ASP A 47 -0.62 26.51 -2.91
C ASP A 47 0.63 25.59 -2.99
N ASP A 48 1.14 25.10 -1.85
CA ASP A 48 2.31 24.22 -1.74
C ASP A 48 1.98 22.71 -1.70
N CYS A 49 0.76 22.30 -2.09
CA CYS A 49 0.37 20.88 -2.10
C CYS A 49 1.09 20.06 -3.18
N VAL A 50 1.86 19.04 -2.78
CA VAL A 50 2.52 18.09 -3.69
C VAL A 50 1.58 16.92 -4.03
N ALA A 51 1.09 16.81 -5.27
CA ALA A 51 0.25 15.68 -5.69
C ALA A 51 1.03 14.55 -6.36
N ILE A 52 0.69 13.29 -6.06
CA ILE A 52 1.15 12.13 -6.87
C ILE A 52 0.34 12.10 -8.16
N VAL A 53 0.99 12.42 -9.27
CA VAL A 53 0.35 12.51 -10.59
C VAL A 53 0.45 11.22 -11.41
N ALA A 54 1.36 10.31 -11.06
CA ALA A 54 1.55 9.07 -11.80
C ALA A 54 2.24 7.98 -10.95
N GLN A 55 2.00 6.73 -11.33
CA GLN A 55 2.71 5.54 -10.86
C GLN A 55 3.38 4.87 -12.06
N LYS A 56 4.63 4.39 -11.90
CA LYS A 56 5.36 3.67 -12.94
C LYS A 56 5.85 2.32 -12.39
N GLY A 57 5.57 1.24 -13.12
CA GLY A 57 5.98 -0.13 -12.77
C GLY A 57 4.82 -1.02 -12.30
N HIS A 58 5.14 -2.27 -11.97
CA HIS A 58 4.18 -3.23 -11.42
C HIS A 58 4.04 -3.06 -9.91
N VAL A 59 2.83 -3.26 -9.42
CA VAL A 59 2.44 -3.19 -8.01
C VAL A 59 2.06 -4.59 -7.55
N ALA A 60 2.78 -5.11 -6.56
CA ALA A 60 2.57 -6.46 -6.03
C ALA A 60 1.09 -6.79 -5.78
N LEU A 61 0.38 -5.88 -5.11
CA LEU A 61 -0.99 -6.06 -4.65
C LEU A 61 -2.08 -5.65 -5.67
N ARG A 62 -1.70 -5.36 -6.92
CA ARG A 62 -2.65 -5.07 -8.01
C ARG A 62 -2.40 -5.92 -9.25
N ASP A 63 -1.13 -6.13 -9.58
CA ASP A 63 -0.71 -6.73 -10.85
C ASP A 63 -0.32 -8.20 -10.75
N PHE A 64 0.04 -8.68 -9.54
CA PHE A 64 0.38 -10.08 -9.27
C PHE A 64 -0.71 -10.78 -8.48
N PRO A 65 -0.79 -12.13 -8.52
CA PRO A 65 -1.72 -12.89 -7.70
C PRO A 65 -1.61 -12.51 -6.22
N HIS A 66 -2.71 -12.05 -5.63
CA HIS A 66 -2.76 -11.65 -4.22
C HIS A 66 -4.05 -12.10 -3.54
N PRO A 67 -4.01 -12.36 -2.22
CA PRO A 67 -5.22 -12.69 -1.47
C PRO A 67 -6.11 -11.45 -1.37
N ARG A 68 -7.42 -11.67 -1.25
CA ARG A 68 -8.41 -10.60 -1.32
C ARG A 68 -8.21 -9.48 -0.30
N HIS A 69 -7.85 -9.81 0.94
CA HIS A 69 -7.59 -8.82 2.00
C HIS A 69 -6.41 -7.89 1.71
N LEU A 70 -5.54 -8.26 0.77
CA LEU A 70 -4.44 -7.41 0.31
C LEU A 70 -4.74 -6.73 -1.03
N CYS A 71 -5.97 -6.78 -1.55
CA CYS A 71 -6.26 -6.21 -2.87
C CYS A 71 -6.13 -4.69 -2.88
N GLY A 72 -5.11 -4.18 -3.60
CA GLY A 72 -4.88 -2.75 -3.76
C GLY A 72 -5.84 -2.06 -4.74
N ASN A 73 -6.63 -2.82 -5.51
CA ASN A 73 -7.69 -2.30 -6.38
C ASN A 73 -9.01 -2.15 -5.62
N PHE A 74 -9.33 -3.11 -4.75
CA PHE A 74 -10.57 -3.18 -4.00
C PHE A 74 -10.29 -3.36 -2.50
N PRO A 75 -9.82 -2.30 -1.82
CA PRO A 75 -9.52 -2.37 -0.40
C PRO A 75 -10.80 -2.56 0.43
N PHE A 76 -10.70 -3.30 1.53
CA PHE A 76 -11.86 -3.64 2.38
C PHE A 76 -12.50 -2.39 3.01
N SER A 77 -11.70 -1.34 3.23
CA SER A 77 -12.19 -0.07 3.77
C SER A 77 -13.14 0.68 2.83
N ARG A 78 -13.14 0.37 1.53
CA ARG A 78 -13.95 1.08 0.52
C ARG A 78 -14.89 0.17 -0.27
N THR A 79 -14.70 -1.15 -0.20
CA THR A 79 -15.40 -2.10 -1.07
C THR A 79 -15.92 -3.29 -0.28
N THR A 80 -16.99 -3.91 -0.76
CA THR A 80 -17.53 -5.12 -0.13
C THR A 80 -16.52 -6.26 -0.21
N HIS A 81 -16.62 -7.19 0.74
CA HIS A 81 -15.66 -8.28 0.82
C HIS A 81 -15.74 -9.26 -0.37
N GLU A 82 -16.90 -9.30 -1.02
CA GLU A 82 -17.15 -10.17 -2.16
C GLU A 82 -16.58 -9.63 -3.48
N THR A 83 -16.20 -8.34 -3.53
CA THR A 83 -15.64 -7.71 -4.74
C THR A 83 -14.22 -8.20 -4.99
N TYR A 84 -13.87 -8.61 -6.21
CA TYR A 84 -12.53 -9.11 -6.54
C TYR A 84 -12.02 -8.53 -7.87
N CYS A 85 -10.69 -8.50 -8.03
CA CYS A 85 -10.05 -8.15 -9.30
C CYS A 85 -9.54 -9.42 -10.01
N SER A 86 -9.07 -9.28 -11.26
CA SER A 86 -8.55 -10.39 -12.07
C SER A 86 -7.30 -11.06 -11.51
N LYS A 87 -6.63 -10.43 -10.55
CA LYS A 87 -5.44 -10.96 -9.86
C LYS A 87 -5.74 -11.45 -8.44
N CYS A 88 -6.99 -11.37 -7.98
CA CYS A 88 -7.34 -11.92 -6.68
C CYS A 88 -7.36 -13.45 -6.73
N PHE A 89 -6.89 -14.08 -5.65
CA PHE A 89 -7.05 -15.52 -5.44
C PHE A 89 -7.68 -15.81 -4.07
N CYS A 90 -8.37 -16.95 -3.98
CA CYS A 90 -8.88 -17.48 -2.73
C CYS A 90 -7.74 -18.14 -1.97
N TYR A 91 -7.36 -17.58 -0.82
CA TYR A 91 -6.28 -18.13 0.00
C TYR A 91 -6.59 -19.54 0.53
N VAL A 92 -7.85 -19.83 0.82
CA VAL A 92 -8.27 -21.15 1.37
C VAL A 92 -8.18 -22.27 0.34
N CYS A 93 -8.58 -22.02 -0.90
CA CYS A 93 -8.67 -23.02 -1.96
C CYS A 93 -7.48 -22.97 -2.93
N GLU A 94 -6.60 -21.97 -2.82
CA GLU A 94 -5.48 -21.71 -3.74
C GLU A 94 -5.88 -21.58 -5.22
N VAL A 95 -7.10 -21.11 -5.50
CA VAL A 95 -7.61 -20.88 -6.86
C VAL A 95 -7.89 -19.40 -7.13
N ALA A 96 -7.97 -19.02 -8.41
CA ALA A 96 -8.39 -17.69 -8.81
C ALA A 96 -9.77 -17.36 -8.23
N ALA A 97 -9.95 -16.13 -7.73
CA ALA A 97 -11.24 -15.70 -7.21
C ALA A 97 -12.25 -15.50 -8.35
N PRO A 98 -13.52 -15.88 -8.16
CA PRO A 98 -14.12 -16.44 -6.95
C PRO A 98 -14.05 -17.98 -6.92
N CYS A 99 -13.87 -18.56 -5.73
CA CYS A 99 -14.07 -20.00 -5.50
C CYS A 99 -15.55 -20.32 -5.23
N SER A 100 -15.89 -21.61 -5.08
CA SER A 100 -17.26 -22.06 -4.78
C SER A 100 -17.84 -21.46 -3.48
N GLU A 101 -17.05 -21.42 -2.40
CA GLU A 101 -17.45 -20.82 -1.12
C GLU A 101 -17.05 -19.33 -1.00
N TRP A 102 -16.96 -18.59 -2.09
CA TRP A 102 -16.47 -17.20 -2.06
C TRP A 102 -17.41 -16.24 -1.30
N TRP A 103 -18.72 -16.37 -1.53
CA TRP A 103 -19.73 -15.40 -1.11
C TRP A 103 -20.25 -15.61 0.31
N GLY A 104 -20.87 -14.57 0.86
CA GLY A 104 -21.51 -14.58 2.17
C GLY A 104 -20.61 -14.06 3.30
N LYS A 105 -21.23 -13.92 4.49
CA LYS A 105 -20.56 -13.37 5.70
C LYS A 105 -19.40 -14.23 6.20
N ASN A 106 -19.43 -15.53 5.90
CA ASN A 106 -18.40 -16.50 6.24
C ASN A 106 -17.77 -17.09 4.96
N GLY A 107 -17.94 -16.42 3.82
CA GLY A 107 -17.30 -16.84 2.58
C GLY A 107 -15.78 -16.66 2.65
N HIS A 108 -15.05 -17.42 1.84
CA HIS A 108 -13.59 -17.39 1.79
C HIS A 108 -13.02 -16.02 1.40
N CYS A 109 -13.85 -15.11 0.88
CA CYS A 109 -13.47 -13.73 0.59
C CYS A 109 -13.14 -12.90 1.84
N ASN A 110 -13.63 -13.30 3.02
CA ASN A 110 -13.39 -12.61 4.29
C ASN A 110 -12.10 -13.05 4.99
N VAL A 111 -11.55 -14.21 4.59
CA VAL A 111 -10.44 -14.83 5.29
C VAL A 111 -9.16 -13.99 5.14
N SER A 112 -8.55 -13.68 6.28
CA SER A 112 -7.27 -12.99 6.37
C SER A 112 -6.21 -13.87 7.04
N GLN A 113 -4.93 -13.62 6.75
CA GLN A 113 -3.82 -14.44 7.26
C GLN A 113 -3.81 -14.58 8.80
N LYS A 114 -4.31 -13.57 9.53
CA LYS A 114 -4.41 -13.59 11.00
C LYS A 114 -5.38 -14.63 11.56
N GLU A 115 -6.34 -15.09 10.78
CA GLU A 115 -7.36 -16.04 11.26
C GLU A 115 -6.86 -17.49 11.26
N LEU A 116 -5.76 -17.78 10.56
CA LEU A 116 -5.20 -19.14 10.48
C LEU A 116 -4.20 -19.47 11.59
N GLU A 117 -3.73 -18.48 12.33
CA GLU A 117 -2.85 -18.70 13.50
C GLU A 117 -3.63 -19.21 14.73
N GLY A 118 -4.97 -19.28 14.66
CA GLY A 118 -5.85 -19.70 15.75
C GLY A 118 -6.50 -21.09 15.59
N GLU A 119 -6.50 -21.68 14.40
CA GLU A 119 -7.15 -22.97 14.16
C GLU A 119 -6.12 -24.03 13.80
N SER A 120 -5.79 -24.82 14.83
CA SER A 120 -5.06 -26.06 14.73
C SER A 120 -5.66 -26.93 13.61
N LEU A 121 -4.82 -27.19 12.62
CA LEU A 121 -5.02 -28.13 11.55
C LEU A 121 -5.31 -29.52 12.14
N VAL A 122 -6.58 -29.84 12.41
CA VAL A 122 -7.03 -31.22 12.62
C VAL A 122 -7.13 -31.90 11.27
N ILE A 123 -5.99 -32.40 10.81
CA ILE A 123 -5.93 -33.38 9.73
C ILE A 123 -6.39 -34.71 10.34
N CYS A 124 -7.60 -35.14 9.99
CA CYS A 124 -8.07 -36.50 10.25
C CYS A 124 -7.44 -37.47 9.25
#